data_AF-A0A9D3WFB5-F1
#
_entry.id   AF-A0A9D3WFB5-F1
#
_cell.length_a   1.000
_cell.length_b   1.000
_cell.length_c   1.000
_cell.angle_alpha   90.00
_cell.angle_beta   90.00
_cell.angle_gamma   90.00
#
_symmetry.space_group_name_H-M   'P 1'
#
loop_
_entity.id
_entity.type
_entity.pdbx_description
1 polymer ?
#
loop_
_entity_poly.entity_id
_entity_poly.type
_entity_poly.pdbx_seq_one_letter_code
_entity_poly.pdbx_strand_id
1 'polypeptide(L)'
;MGEHMTKRIREKMLSKVLTFEVGWFDQDENSSGTVCARLEKDATVVRSLFGDGVSLLVQTISGVTIACAMGLFIAWRLAIVMIVVQPLIILSMYTRMVILKKMSVKARKAQEESSKLAAEAVSNHRTITAFSSQDQIMKMLQAAQEVPRKENVRQSWFAGLGLGSAQLLTACIMAFDFWYGGKLISQGYITAKALIETFLILVSTGVVIAQAASMTSDMAKSAEVVRSLFAILDRCTRIEPDESNSYLAQEITGCVEICDVEFAYPA
;
A
#
# COMPACT_ATOMS: atom_id res chain seq x y z
N MET A 1 10.95 -13.72 13.75
CA MET A 1 10.33 -12.68 14.60
C MET A 1 8.98 -12.22 14.05
N GLY A 2 8.87 -11.82 12.78
CA GLY A 2 7.61 -11.41 12.16
C GLY A 2 6.47 -12.43 12.26
N GLU A 3 6.71 -13.71 11.94
CA GLU A 3 5.66 -14.75 11.99
C GLU A 3 5.11 -14.98 13.40
N HIS A 4 5.97 -14.94 14.42
CA HIS A 4 5.53 -15.06 15.81
C HIS A 4 4.67 -13.87 16.24
N MET A 5 4.98 -12.67 15.75
CA MET A 5 4.17 -11.48 16.00
C MET A 5 2.81 -11.59 15.30
N THR A 6 2.78 -11.98 14.02
CA THR A 6 1.55 -12.23 13.27
C THR A 6 0.66 -13.26 13.98
N LYS A 7 1.24 -14.39 14.41
CA LYS A 7 0.53 -15.43 15.16
C LYS A 7 -0.10 -14.87 16.43
N ARG A 8 0.67 -14.16 17.25
CA ARG A 8 0.19 -13.59 18.52
C ARG A 8 -0.91 -12.56 18.31
N ILE A 9 -0.82 -11.74 17.27
CA ILE A 9 -1.86 -10.76 16.92
C ILE A 9 -3.12 -11.49 16.47
N ARG A 10 -3.02 -12.50 15.60
CA ARG A 10 -4.16 -13.29 15.14
C ARG A 10 -4.85 -14.02 16.31
N GLU A 11 -4.09 -14.63 17.22
CA GLU A 11 -4.63 -15.30 18.40
C GLU A 11 -5.37 -14.32 19.31
N LYS A 12 -4.77 -13.18 19.63
CA LYS A 12 -5.41 -12.14 20.46
C LYS A 12 -6.65 -11.55 19.79
N MET A 13 -6.58 -11.26 18.49
CA MET A 13 -7.70 -10.70 17.75
C MET A 13 -8.85 -11.70 17.66
N LEU A 14 -8.57 -12.97 17.35
CA LEU A 14 -9.59 -14.02 17.31
C LEU A 14 -10.23 -14.20 18.68
N SER A 15 -9.42 -14.31 19.74
CA SER A 15 -9.93 -14.42 21.12
C SER A 15 -10.81 -13.23 21.49
N LYS A 16 -10.42 -12.00 21.12
CA LYS A 16 -11.21 -10.80 21.40
C LYS A 16 -12.50 -10.74 20.58
N VAL A 17 -12.47 -11.07 19.29
CA VAL A 17 -13.66 -11.12 18.43
C VAL A 17 -14.69 -12.13 18.95
N LEU A 18 -14.25 -13.27 19.49
CA LEU A 18 -15.14 -14.26 20.09
C LEU A 18 -15.85 -13.77 21.37
N THR A 19 -15.36 -12.70 22.01
CA THR A 19 -16.04 -12.10 23.16
C THR A 19 -17.15 -11.12 22.78
N PHE A 20 -17.27 -10.76 21.50
CA PHE A 20 -18.20 -9.71 21.05
C PHE A 20 -19.67 -10.15 21.08
N GLU A 21 -20.56 -9.22 21.39
CA GLU A 21 -22.00 -9.47 21.34
C GLU A 21 -22.50 -9.77 19.92
N VAL A 22 -23.58 -10.56 19.83
CA VAL A 22 -24.20 -10.94 18.54
C VAL A 22 -24.59 -9.71 17.71
N GLY A 23 -25.09 -8.65 18.34
CA GLY A 23 -25.47 -7.41 17.66
C GLY A 23 -24.32 -6.68 16.95
N TRP A 24 -23.06 -7.02 17.25
CA TRP A 24 -21.93 -6.53 16.45
C TRP A 24 -21.78 -7.26 15.12
N PHE A 25 -22.02 -8.57 15.11
CA PHE A 25 -21.98 -9.41 13.91
C PHE A 25 -23.18 -9.18 13.00
N ASP A 26 -24.27 -8.62 13.52
CA ASP A 26 -25.45 -8.21 12.75
C ASP A 26 -25.17 -6.99 11.83
N GLN A 27 -24.08 -6.26 12.06
CA GLN A 27 -23.66 -5.17 11.16
C GLN A 27 -23.02 -5.72 9.90
N ASP A 28 -23.47 -5.27 8.72
CA ASP A 28 -22.93 -5.69 7.41
C ASP A 28 -21.41 -5.57 7.30
N GLU A 29 -20.83 -4.54 7.95
CA GLU A 29 -19.38 -4.29 7.98
C GLU A 29 -18.58 -5.37 8.73
N ASN A 30 -19.23 -6.14 9.60
CA ASN A 30 -18.62 -7.11 10.52
C ASN A 30 -19.11 -8.55 10.27
N SER A 31 -19.59 -8.82 9.06
CA SER A 31 -19.91 -10.18 8.64
C SER A 31 -18.72 -11.12 8.83
N SER A 32 -19.00 -12.40 9.07
CA SER A 32 -17.98 -13.43 9.32
C SER A 32 -16.92 -13.50 8.21
N GLY A 33 -17.32 -13.31 6.95
CA GLY A 33 -16.41 -13.23 5.82
C GLY A 33 -15.46 -12.03 5.87
N THR A 34 -15.97 -10.85 6.19
CA THR A 34 -15.16 -9.63 6.33
C THR A 34 -14.20 -9.73 7.51
N VAL A 35 -14.65 -10.29 8.64
CA VAL A 35 -13.81 -10.49 9.83
C VAL A 35 -12.68 -11.48 9.57
N CYS A 36 -12.96 -12.61 8.92
CA CYS A 36 -11.93 -13.57 8.49
C CYS A 36 -10.93 -12.92 7.53
N ALA A 37 -11.41 -12.14 6.55
CA ALA A 37 -10.53 -11.44 5.61
C ALA A 37 -9.64 -10.39 6.29
N ARG A 38 -10.17 -9.66 7.30
CA ARG A 38 -9.40 -8.71 8.13
C ARG A 38 -8.34 -9.44 8.96
N LEU A 39 -8.69 -10.54 9.62
CA LEU A 39 -7.76 -11.34 10.43
C LEU A 39 -6.56 -11.86 9.60
N GLU A 40 -6.80 -12.21 8.34
CA GLU A 40 -5.76 -12.65 7.42
C GLU A 40 -4.89 -11.49 6.92
N LYS A 41 -5.52 -10.46 6.33
CA LYS A 41 -4.84 -9.35 5.66
C LYS A 41 -4.17 -8.41 6.64
N ASP A 42 -4.89 -7.96 7.66
CA ASP A 42 -4.42 -6.87 8.52
C ASP A 42 -3.26 -7.33 9.41
N ALA A 43 -3.27 -8.59 9.87
CA ALA A 43 -2.15 -9.18 10.61
C ALA A 43 -0.86 -9.23 9.77
N THR A 44 -1.00 -9.49 8.46
CA THR A 44 0.11 -9.49 7.50
C THR A 44 0.65 -8.06 7.28
N VAL A 45 -0.25 -7.07 7.23
CA VAL A 45 0.11 -5.64 7.14
C VAL A 45 0.88 -5.17 8.38
N VAL A 46 0.51 -5.63 9.57
CA VAL A 46 1.26 -5.31 10.80
C VAL A 46 2.69 -5.85 10.72
N ARG A 47 2.85 -7.08 10.26
CA ARG A 47 4.18 -7.69 10.07
C ARG A 47 5.02 -6.90 9.07
N SER A 48 4.48 -6.54 7.90
CA SER A 48 5.25 -5.82 6.88
C SER A 48 5.65 -4.42 7.35
N LEU A 49 4.79 -3.75 8.13
CA LEU A 49 5.10 -2.43 8.71
C LEU A 49 6.26 -2.49 9.70
N PHE A 50 6.17 -3.37 10.71
CA PHE A 50 7.18 -3.43 11.78
C PHE A 50 8.43 -4.22 11.42
N GLY A 51 8.31 -5.25 10.57
CA GLY A 51 9.44 -6.06 10.11
C GLY A 51 10.20 -5.36 9.00
N ASP A 52 9.56 -5.23 7.84
CA ASP A 52 10.24 -4.79 6.63
C ASP A 52 10.36 -3.26 6.58
N GLY A 53 9.32 -2.53 7.01
CA GLY A 53 9.30 -1.08 7.02
C GLY A 53 10.37 -0.45 7.92
N VAL A 54 10.44 -0.88 9.19
CA VAL A 54 11.44 -0.37 10.14
C VAL A 54 12.86 -0.75 9.72
N SER A 55 13.06 -2.00 9.28
CA SER A 55 14.38 -2.45 8.80
C SER A 55 14.86 -1.61 7.62
N LEU A 56 13.98 -1.33 6.65
CA LEU A 56 14.32 -0.52 5.49
C LEU A 56 14.62 0.93 5.86
N LEU A 57 13.86 1.53 6.79
CA LEU A 57 14.12 2.89 7.25
C LEU A 57 15.50 3.00 7.91
N VAL A 58 15.84 2.06 8.80
CA VAL A 58 17.15 2.02 9.45
C VAL A 58 18.27 1.81 8.43
N GLN A 59 18.08 0.90 7.47
CA GLN A 59 19.02 0.67 6.37
C GLN A 59 19.21 1.92 5.50
N THR A 60 18.13 2.63 5.21
CA THR A 60 18.18 3.84 4.38
C THR A 60 18.90 4.96 5.11
N ILE A 61 18.56 5.22 6.37
CA ILE A 61 19.19 6.30 7.17
C ILE A 61 20.69 6.01 7.33
N SER A 62 21.06 4.78 7.70
CA SER A 62 22.47 4.39 7.85
C SER A 62 23.21 4.47 6.51
N GLY A 63 22.63 3.93 5.44
CA GLY A 63 23.22 3.95 4.10
C GLY A 63 23.44 5.38 3.57
N VAL A 64 22.46 6.27 3.74
CA VAL A 64 22.57 7.67 3.34
C VAL A 64 23.66 8.41 4.12
N THR A 65 23.76 8.15 5.43
CA THR A 65 24.76 8.78 6.29
C THR A 65 26.17 8.35 5.87
N ILE A 66 26.39 7.04 5.66
CA ILE A 66 27.68 6.49 5.23
C ILE A 66 28.04 7.00 3.83
N ALA A 67 27.09 6.99 2.89
CA ALA A 67 27.32 7.46 1.52
C ALA A 67 27.67 8.95 1.45
N CYS A 68 26.98 9.80 2.22
CA CYS A 68 27.32 11.23 2.30
C CYS A 68 28.72 11.43 2.90
N ALA A 69 29.04 10.72 4.00
CA ALA A 69 30.35 10.83 4.64
C ALA A 69 31.48 10.38 3.70
N MET A 70 31.33 9.24 3.02
CA MET A 70 32.31 8.72 2.06
C MET A 70 32.47 9.65 0.86
N GLY A 71 31.36 10.14 0.28
CA GLY A 71 31.41 11.07 -0.84
C GLY A 71 32.12 12.38 -0.50
N LEU A 72 31.83 12.94 0.68
CA LEU A 72 32.51 14.15 1.18
C LEU A 72 34.00 13.90 1.43
N PHE A 73 34.38 12.71 1.91
CA PHE A 73 35.78 12.38 2.16
C PHE A 73 36.61 12.22 0.87
N ILE A 74 36.05 11.57 -0.15
CA ILE A 74 36.74 11.30 -1.42
C ILE A 74 36.87 12.59 -2.26
N ALA A 75 35.76 13.32 -2.44
CA ALA A 75 35.69 14.44 -3.35
C ALA A 75 34.68 15.49 -2.89
N TRP A 76 34.99 16.21 -1.81
CA TRP A 76 34.09 17.17 -1.17
C TRP A 76 33.47 18.20 -2.15
N ARG A 77 34.24 18.70 -3.12
CA ARG A 77 33.76 19.69 -4.11
C ARG A 77 32.68 19.12 -5.03
N LEU A 78 32.84 17.88 -5.47
CA LEU A 78 31.86 17.20 -6.33
C LEU A 78 30.66 16.73 -5.50
N ALA A 79 30.91 16.15 -4.33
CA ALA A 79 29.89 15.62 -3.45
C ALA A 79 28.87 16.69 -3.02
N ILE A 80 29.31 17.91 -2.70
CA ILE A 80 28.38 19.00 -2.35
C ILE A 80 27.43 19.32 -3.49
N VAL A 81 27.94 19.43 -4.72
CA VAL A 81 27.10 19.71 -5.90
C VAL A 81 26.08 18.59 -6.10
N MET A 82 26.53 17.34 -6.05
CA MET A 82 25.64 16.20 -6.19
C MET A 82 24.58 16.13 -5.08
N ILE A 83 24.92 16.41 -3.83
CA ILE A 83 23.97 16.46 -2.71
C ILE A 83 22.88 17.53 -2.94
N VAL A 84 23.25 18.70 -3.49
CA VAL A 84 22.30 19.77 -3.81
C VAL A 84 21.36 19.38 -4.95
N VAL A 85 21.84 18.62 -5.93
CA VAL A 85 21.03 18.18 -7.08
C VAL A 85 20.22 16.89 -6.76
N GLN A 86 20.66 16.10 -5.79
CA GLN A 86 20.01 14.88 -5.31
C GLN A 86 18.49 15.01 -5.05
N PRO A 87 17.97 16.02 -4.32
CA PRO A 87 16.53 16.17 -4.09
C PRO A 87 15.73 16.32 -5.38
N LEU A 88 16.31 16.93 -6.42
CA LEU A 88 15.67 17.08 -7.72
C LEU A 88 15.53 15.72 -8.43
N ILE A 89 16.54 14.85 -8.33
CA ILE A 89 16.49 13.47 -8.83
C ILE A 89 15.43 12.67 -8.07
N ILE A 90 15.43 12.76 -6.74
CA ILE A 90 14.47 12.05 -5.88
C ILE A 90 13.04 12.46 -6.23
N LEU A 91 12.78 13.77 -6.41
CA LEU A 91 11.48 14.28 -6.82
C LEU A 91 11.04 13.73 -8.18
N SER A 92 11.94 13.71 -9.17
CA SER A 92 11.68 13.13 -10.50
C SER A 92 11.34 11.63 -10.41
N MET A 93 12.08 10.85 -9.62
CA MET A 93 11.78 9.43 -9.43
C MET A 93 10.46 9.22 -8.71
N TYR A 94 10.18 10.02 -7.68
CA TYR A 94 8.93 9.96 -6.94
C TYR A 94 7.71 10.24 -7.81
N THR A 95 7.76 11.30 -8.63
CA THR A 95 6.63 11.63 -9.54
C THR A 95 6.36 10.49 -10.53
N ARG A 96 7.39 9.86 -11.09
CA ARG A 96 7.23 8.70 -11.97
C ARG A 96 6.55 7.53 -11.28
N MET A 97 7.00 7.17 -10.07
CA MET A 97 6.39 6.09 -9.30
C MET A 97 4.91 6.38 -9.01
N VAL A 98 4.58 7.63 -8.65
CA VAL A 98 3.20 8.05 -8.41
C VAL A 98 2.35 7.95 -9.68
N ILE A 99 2.86 8.42 -10.82
CA ILE A 99 2.17 8.32 -12.12
C ILE A 99 1.90 6.84 -12.46
N LEU A 100 2.92 5.99 -12.34
CA LEU A 100 2.81 4.57 -12.66
C LEU A 100 1.82 3.85 -11.74
N LYS A 101 1.86 4.15 -10.42
CA LYS A 101 0.93 3.59 -9.43
C LYS A 101 -0.52 4.01 -9.74
N LYS A 102 -0.76 5.28 -10.06
CA LYS A 102 -2.10 5.78 -10.44
C LYS A 102 -2.61 5.12 -11.73
N MET A 103 -1.74 4.95 -12.73
CA MET A 103 -2.11 4.24 -13.96
C MET A 103 -2.46 2.78 -13.69
N SER A 104 -1.65 2.09 -12.88
CA SER A 104 -1.90 0.70 -12.51
C SER A 104 -3.26 0.52 -11.81
N VAL A 105 -3.58 1.41 -10.85
CA VAL A 105 -4.90 1.37 -10.17
C VAL A 105 -6.05 1.59 -11.14
N LYS A 106 -5.95 2.58 -12.05
CA LYS A 106 -7.02 2.85 -13.02
C LYS A 106 -7.17 1.71 -14.03
N ALA A 107 -6.05 1.14 -14.50
CA ALA A 107 -6.04 -0.01 -15.40
C ALA A 107 -6.69 -1.22 -14.73
N ARG A 108 -6.37 -1.48 -13.46
CA ARG A 108 -7.00 -2.56 -12.69
C ARG A 108 -8.50 -2.35 -12.54
N LYS A 109 -8.95 -1.13 -12.23
CA LYS A 109 -10.38 -0.82 -12.11
C LYS A 109 -11.13 -1.01 -13.43
N ALA A 110 -10.58 -0.53 -14.54
CA ALA A 110 -11.18 -0.74 -15.86
C ALA A 110 -11.23 -2.22 -16.26
N GLN A 111 -10.20 -2.99 -15.87
CA GLN A 111 -10.16 -4.44 -16.06
C GLN A 111 -11.22 -5.14 -15.19
N GLU A 112 -11.38 -4.75 -13.92
CA GLU A 112 -12.39 -5.29 -13.01
C GLU A 112 -13.81 -5.08 -13.55
N GLU A 113 -14.15 -3.89 -14.06
CA GLU A 113 -15.46 -3.61 -14.66
C GLU A 113 -15.74 -4.48 -15.89
N SER A 114 -14.75 -4.60 -16.78
CA SER A 114 -14.87 -5.44 -17.99
C SER A 114 -14.99 -6.92 -17.63
N SER A 115 -14.19 -7.39 -16.67
CA SER A 115 -14.21 -8.76 -16.19
C SER A 115 -15.52 -9.09 -15.48
N LYS A 116 -16.12 -8.14 -14.74
CA LYS A 116 -17.43 -8.32 -14.09
C LYS A 116 -18.53 -8.56 -15.12
N LEU A 117 -18.60 -7.71 -16.15
CA LEU A 117 -19.59 -7.84 -17.22
C LEU A 117 -19.40 -9.16 -18.00
N ALA A 118 -18.16 -9.54 -18.29
CA ALA A 118 -17.86 -10.82 -18.92
C ALA A 118 -18.26 -12.01 -18.04
N ALA A 119 -17.97 -11.96 -16.75
CA ALA A 119 -18.36 -13.01 -15.80
C ALA A 119 -19.88 -13.18 -15.72
N GLU A 120 -20.63 -12.07 -15.71
CA GLU A 120 -22.09 -12.07 -15.71
C GLU A 120 -22.67 -12.68 -16.99
N ALA A 121 -22.09 -12.35 -18.15
CA ALA A 121 -22.49 -12.91 -19.43
C ALA A 121 -22.21 -14.42 -19.53
N VAL A 122 -21.06 -14.89 -19.02
CA VAL A 122 -20.72 -16.31 -18.99
C VAL A 122 -21.60 -17.07 -18.01
N SER A 123 -21.85 -16.52 -16.81
CA SER A 123 -22.72 -17.13 -15.80
C SER A 123 -24.15 -17.30 -16.31
N ASN A 124 -24.66 -16.35 -17.10
CA ASN A 124 -26.02 -16.35 -17.63
C ASN A 124 -26.11 -16.78 -19.10
N HIS A 125 -25.11 -17.52 -19.60
CA HIS A 125 -25.02 -17.86 -21.02
C HIS A 125 -26.26 -18.61 -21.55
N ARG A 126 -26.83 -19.54 -20.75
CA ARG A 126 -28.07 -20.26 -21.12
C ARG A 126 -29.25 -19.32 -21.34
N THR A 127 -29.40 -18.33 -20.47
CA THR A 127 -30.45 -17.31 -20.55
C THR A 127 -30.25 -16.44 -21.79
N ILE A 128 -29.04 -15.96 -22.02
CA ILE A 128 -28.71 -15.10 -23.19
C ILE A 128 -28.98 -15.84 -24.50
N THR A 129 -28.61 -17.13 -24.57
CA THR A 129 -28.85 -17.97 -25.75
C THR A 129 -30.33 -18.30 -25.92
N ALA A 130 -31.07 -18.53 -24.84
CA ALA A 130 -32.52 -18.74 -24.88
C ALA A 130 -33.29 -17.53 -25.41
N PHE A 131 -32.84 -16.31 -25.08
CA PHE A 131 -33.39 -15.05 -25.60
C PHE A 131 -32.74 -14.59 -26.91
N SER A 132 -31.82 -15.37 -27.51
CA SER A 132 -31.07 -15.02 -28.72
C SER A 132 -30.45 -13.61 -28.69
N SER A 133 -30.04 -13.12 -27.50
CA SER A 133 -29.63 -11.73 -27.27
C SER A 133 -28.10 -11.54 -27.25
N GLN A 134 -27.37 -12.45 -27.89
CA GLN A 134 -25.90 -12.47 -27.88
C GLN A 134 -25.29 -11.19 -28.49
N ASP A 135 -25.83 -10.72 -29.63
CA ASP A 135 -25.37 -9.50 -30.29
C ASP A 135 -25.60 -8.24 -29.45
N GLN A 136 -26.69 -8.20 -28.69
CA GLN A 136 -27.01 -7.07 -27.81
C GLN A 136 -26.03 -6.99 -26.64
N ILE A 137 -25.73 -8.13 -26.01
CA ILE A 137 -24.73 -8.23 -24.93
C ILE A 137 -23.34 -7.84 -25.46
N MET A 138 -22.98 -8.29 -26.67
CA MET A 138 -21.70 -7.94 -27.30
C MET A 138 -21.57 -6.43 -27.56
N LYS A 139 -22.65 -5.79 -28.03
CA LYS A 139 -22.69 -4.32 -28.20
C LYS A 139 -22.58 -3.59 -26.87
N MET A 140 -23.23 -4.07 -25.80
CA MET A 140 -23.07 -3.49 -24.46
C MET A 140 -21.63 -3.62 -23.95
N LEU A 141 -20.98 -4.77 -24.17
CA LEU A 141 -19.57 -4.96 -23.81
C LEU A 141 -18.65 -4.00 -24.57
N GLN A 142 -18.85 -3.85 -25.88
CA GLN A 142 -18.08 -2.89 -26.70
C GLN A 142 -18.29 -1.45 -26.23
N ALA A 143 -19.53 -1.04 -25.99
CA ALA A 143 -19.85 0.30 -25.49
C ALA A 143 -19.23 0.56 -24.10
N ALA A 144 -19.27 -0.44 -23.21
CA ALA A 144 -18.66 -0.37 -21.89
C ALA A 144 -17.13 -0.23 -21.95
N GLN A 145 -16.47 -0.77 -22.98
CA GLN A 145 -15.02 -0.66 -23.16
C GLN A 145 -14.58 0.61 -23.90
N GLU A 146 -15.44 1.21 -24.73
CA GLU A 146 -15.06 2.34 -25.57
C GLU A 146 -14.78 3.62 -24.76
N VAL A 147 -15.57 3.88 -23.72
CA VAL A 147 -15.38 5.04 -22.82
C VAL A 147 -14.06 4.93 -22.03
N PRO A 148 -13.75 3.82 -21.32
CA PRO A 148 -12.45 3.60 -20.69
C PRO A 148 -11.30 3.66 -21.70
N ARG A 149 -11.48 3.15 -22.92
CA ARG A 149 -10.44 3.15 -23.94
C ARG A 149 -10.04 4.58 -24.35
N LYS A 150 -11.00 5.45 -24.66
CA LYS A 150 -10.71 6.84 -25.04
C LYS A 150 -10.03 7.61 -23.91
N GLU A 151 -10.52 7.42 -22.69
CA GLU A 151 -9.94 8.03 -21.49
C GLU A 151 -8.52 7.51 -21.19
N ASN A 152 -8.28 6.20 -21.33
CA ASN A 152 -6.95 5.62 -21.18
C ASN A 152 -5.97 6.14 -22.23
N VAL A 153 -6.38 6.32 -23.48
CA VAL A 153 -5.51 6.89 -24.53
C VAL A 153 -5.10 8.31 -24.16
N ARG A 154 -6.06 9.15 -23.77
CA ARG A 154 -5.77 10.54 -23.36
C ARG A 154 -4.83 10.57 -22.15
N GLN A 155 -5.09 9.75 -21.14
CA GLN A 155 -4.24 9.66 -19.96
C GLN A 155 -2.85 9.09 -20.27
N SER A 156 -2.75 8.13 -21.20
CA SER A 156 -1.46 7.54 -21.59
C SER A 156 -0.55 8.57 -22.25
N TRP A 157 -1.10 9.52 -23.02
CA TRP A 157 -0.33 10.64 -23.53
C TRP A 157 0.21 11.54 -22.41
N PHE A 158 -0.64 11.96 -21.46
CA PHE A 158 -0.20 12.78 -20.33
C PHE A 158 0.82 12.05 -19.44
N ALA A 159 0.61 10.77 -19.18
CA ALA A 159 1.53 9.95 -18.41
C ALA A 159 2.85 9.72 -19.15
N GLY A 160 2.81 9.49 -20.47
CA GLY A 160 3.99 9.37 -21.30
C GLY A 160 4.83 10.64 -21.31
N LEU A 161 4.19 11.81 -21.45
CA LEU A 161 4.87 13.11 -21.32
C LEU A 161 5.44 13.32 -19.91
N GLY A 162 4.71 12.96 -18.86
CA GLY A 162 5.20 13.04 -17.47
C GLY A 162 6.39 12.14 -17.19
N LEU A 163 6.34 10.88 -17.63
CA LEU A 163 7.43 9.91 -17.47
C LEU A 163 8.65 10.29 -18.32
N GLY A 164 8.41 10.73 -19.56
CA GLY A 164 9.46 11.16 -20.49
C GLY A 164 10.18 12.42 -20.01
N SER A 165 9.44 13.43 -19.55
CA SER A 165 10.03 14.66 -18.99
C SER A 165 10.85 14.38 -17.73
N ALA A 166 10.34 13.52 -16.85
CA ALA A 166 11.09 13.08 -15.67
C ALA A 166 12.38 12.32 -16.05
N GLN A 167 12.35 11.49 -17.11
CA GLN A 167 13.54 10.80 -17.66
C GLN A 167 14.55 11.73 -18.29
N LEU A 168 14.07 12.70 -19.07
CA LEU A 168 14.92 13.74 -19.63
C LEU A 168 15.64 14.52 -18.51
N LEU A 169 14.91 14.94 -17.48
CA LEU A 169 15.46 15.71 -16.37
C LEU A 169 16.54 14.93 -15.61
N THR A 170 16.32 13.64 -15.34
CA THR A 170 17.35 12.78 -14.72
C THR A 170 18.59 12.63 -15.62
N ALA A 171 18.41 12.47 -16.93
CA ALA A 171 19.53 12.39 -17.87
C ALA A 171 20.32 13.71 -17.96
N CYS A 172 19.64 14.86 -17.95
CA CYS A 172 20.26 16.18 -17.92
C CYS A 172 21.09 16.40 -16.65
N ILE A 173 20.58 15.97 -15.50
CA ILE A 173 21.31 16.02 -14.23
C ILE A 173 22.58 15.17 -14.29
N MET A 174 22.46 13.93 -14.76
CA MET A 174 23.64 13.06 -14.92
C MET A 174 24.68 13.67 -15.88
N ALA A 175 24.23 14.25 -17.00
CA ALA A 175 25.12 14.93 -17.93
C ALA A 175 25.82 16.14 -17.30
N PHE A 176 25.10 16.90 -16.47
CA PHE A 176 25.66 18.01 -15.70
C PHE A 176 26.72 17.56 -14.69
N ASP A 177 26.45 16.48 -13.95
CA ASP A 177 27.40 15.91 -12.98
C ASP A 177 28.70 15.46 -13.66
N PHE A 178 28.61 14.79 -14.81
CA PHE A 178 29.78 14.39 -15.59
C PHE A 178 30.53 15.57 -16.20
N TRP A 179 29.82 16.59 -16.70
CA TRP A 179 30.45 17.80 -17.22
C TRP A 179 31.23 18.55 -16.13
N TYR A 180 30.60 18.75 -14.96
CA TYR A 180 31.24 19.42 -13.83
C TYR A 180 32.41 18.60 -13.26
N GLY A 181 32.21 17.29 -13.11
CA GLY A 181 33.27 16.39 -12.66
C GLY A 181 34.44 16.33 -13.65
N GLY A 182 34.17 16.32 -14.97
CA GLY A 182 35.19 16.41 -16.01
C GLY A 182 35.99 17.72 -15.95
N LYS A 183 35.32 18.84 -15.66
CA LYS A 183 35.99 20.14 -15.43
C LYS A 183 36.93 20.09 -14.21
N LEU A 184 36.53 19.42 -13.12
CA LEU A 184 37.40 19.26 -11.94
C LEU A 184 38.60 18.36 -12.21
N ILE A 185 38.46 17.34 -13.06
CA ILE A 185 39.58 16.51 -13.52
C ILE A 185 40.55 17.34 -14.35
N SER A 186 40.05 18.13 -15.32
CA SER A 186 40.90 18.99 -16.15
C SER A 186 41.68 20.02 -15.35
N GLN A 187 41.16 20.45 -14.20
CA GLN A 187 41.82 21.39 -13.29
C GLN A 187 42.75 20.71 -12.26
N GLY A 188 42.84 19.37 -12.28
CA GLY A 188 43.69 18.59 -11.37
C GLY A 188 43.19 18.47 -9.94
N TYR A 189 41.94 18.86 -9.65
CA TYR A 189 41.38 18.80 -8.30
C TYR A 189 40.93 17.39 -7.87
N ILE A 190 40.56 16.53 -8.84
CA ILE A 190 40.02 15.19 -8.59
C ILE A 190 40.60 14.21 -9.64
N THR A 191 40.87 12.98 -9.25
CA THR A 191 41.23 11.87 -10.17
C THR A 191 39.99 11.24 -10.79
N ALA A 192 40.08 10.73 -12.03
CA ALA A 192 38.97 10.03 -12.69
C ALA A 192 38.37 8.88 -11.84
N LYS A 193 39.20 8.14 -11.09
CA LYS A 193 38.75 7.12 -10.13
C LYS A 193 37.80 7.70 -9.07
N ALA A 194 38.22 8.79 -8.41
CA ALA A 194 37.45 9.44 -7.36
C ALA A 194 36.12 10.01 -7.88
N LEU A 195 36.06 10.47 -9.12
CA LEU A 195 34.80 10.88 -9.77
C LEU A 195 33.83 9.70 -9.89
N ILE A 196 34.26 8.59 -10.49
CA ILE A 196 33.40 7.43 -10.73
C ILE A 196 32.94 6.82 -9.41
N GLU A 197 33.84 6.73 -8.43
CA GLU A 197 33.56 6.21 -7.10
C GLU A 197 32.51 7.07 -6.37
N THR A 198 32.71 8.39 -6.32
CA THR A 198 31.75 9.32 -5.70
C THR A 198 30.40 9.29 -6.42
N PHE A 199 30.41 9.24 -7.75
CA PHE A 199 29.19 9.17 -8.56
C PHE A 199 28.38 7.90 -8.27
N LEU A 200 29.02 6.73 -8.27
CA LEU A 200 28.35 5.45 -8.02
C LEU A 200 27.75 5.40 -6.60
N ILE A 201 28.48 5.88 -5.59
CA ILE A 201 28.01 5.92 -4.20
C ILE A 201 26.78 6.83 -4.09
N LEU A 202 26.84 8.05 -4.60
CA LEU A 202 25.74 9.01 -4.45
C LEU A 202 24.52 8.64 -5.29
N VAL A 203 24.69 8.20 -6.55
CA VAL A 203 23.55 7.83 -7.40
C VAL A 203 22.83 6.60 -6.85
N SER A 204 23.57 5.57 -6.43
CA SER A 204 22.97 4.37 -5.83
C SER A 204 22.19 4.73 -4.56
N THR A 205 22.73 5.63 -3.75
CA THR A 205 22.05 6.14 -2.55
C THR A 205 20.78 6.91 -2.90
N GLY A 206 20.80 7.73 -3.96
CA GLY A 206 19.63 8.47 -4.43
C GLY A 206 18.47 7.54 -4.84
N VAL A 207 18.78 6.40 -5.47
CA VAL A 207 17.78 5.37 -5.82
C VAL A 207 17.18 4.74 -4.55
N VAL A 208 18.02 4.40 -3.56
CA VAL A 208 17.55 3.84 -2.27
C VAL A 208 16.64 4.85 -1.55
N ILE A 209 17.01 6.13 -1.53
CA ILE A 209 16.16 7.19 -0.94
C ILE A 209 14.81 7.27 -1.66
N ALA A 210 14.81 7.27 -3.00
CA ALA A 210 13.57 7.35 -3.77
C ALA A 210 12.64 6.14 -3.52
N GLN A 211 13.20 4.94 -3.42
CA GLN A 211 12.46 3.72 -3.06
C GLN A 211 11.90 3.82 -1.64
N ALA A 212 12.72 4.20 -0.66
CA ALA A 212 12.28 4.38 0.72
C ALA A 212 11.16 5.43 0.86
N ALA A 213 11.27 6.55 0.12
CA ALA A 213 10.24 7.59 0.08
C ALA A 213 8.89 7.04 -0.44
N SER A 214 8.91 6.21 -1.48
CA SER A 214 7.70 5.57 -1.98
C SER A 214 7.09 4.59 -0.97
N MET A 215 7.92 3.81 -0.29
CA MET A 215 7.45 2.83 0.71
C MET A 215 6.90 3.52 1.96
N THR A 216 7.41 4.70 2.31
CA THR A 216 6.86 5.51 3.42
C THR A 216 5.37 5.82 3.21
N SER A 217 4.95 6.06 1.95
CA SER A 217 3.52 6.27 1.64
C SER A 217 2.65 5.02 1.88
N ASP A 218 3.21 3.83 1.67
CA ASP A 218 2.54 2.56 1.93
C ASP A 218 2.57 2.19 3.42
N MET A 219 3.62 2.61 4.14
CA MET A 219 3.67 2.53 5.59
C MET A 219 2.58 3.39 6.24
N ALA A 220 2.32 4.59 5.72
CA ALA A 220 1.24 5.45 6.22
C ALA A 220 -0.14 4.78 6.10
N LYS A 221 -0.42 4.13 4.96
CA LYS A 221 -1.65 3.34 4.77
C LYS A 221 -1.71 2.13 5.68
N SER A 222 -0.58 1.46 5.86
CA SER A 222 -0.48 0.30 6.75
C SER A 222 -0.71 0.68 8.22
N ALA A 223 -0.29 1.89 8.62
CA ALA A 223 -0.56 2.43 9.95
C ALA A 223 -2.06 2.68 10.18
N GLU A 224 -2.82 3.06 9.16
CA GLU A 224 -4.28 3.20 9.23
C GLU A 224 -4.97 1.85 9.49
N VAL A 225 -4.52 0.79 8.80
CA VAL A 225 -4.99 -0.60 9.03
C VAL A 225 -4.67 -1.05 10.46
N VAL A 226 -3.45 -0.79 10.92
CA VAL A 226 -3.03 -1.09 12.30
C VAL A 226 -3.90 -0.33 13.31
N ARG A 227 -4.25 0.93 13.04
CA ARG A 227 -5.13 1.72 13.90
C ARG A 227 -6.54 1.11 13.98
N SER A 228 -7.10 0.67 12.85
CA SER A 228 -8.38 -0.04 12.82
C SER A 228 -8.33 -1.35 13.59
N LEU A 229 -7.22 -2.09 13.50
CA LEU A 229 -7.02 -3.32 14.27
C LEU A 229 -7.00 -3.06 15.78
N PHE A 230 -6.24 -2.06 16.23
CA PHE A 230 -6.19 -1.70 17.64
C PHE A 230 -7.54 -1.17 18.13
N ALA A 231 -8.31 -0.48 17.30
CA ALA A 231 -9.68 -0.07 17.65
C ALA A 231 -10.61 -1.27 17.94
N ILE A 232 -10.44 -2.38 17.22
CA ILE A 232 -11.17 -3.63 17.50
C ILE A 232 -10.65 -4.27 18.79
N LEU A 233 -9.33 -4.31 18.97
CA LEU A 233 -8.71 -4.96 20.14
C LEU A 233 -9.04 -4.25 21.45
N ASP A 234 -9.09 -2.91 21.43
CA ASP A 234 -9.37 -2.07 22.60
C ASP A 234 -10.87 -1.89 22.87
N ARG A 235 -11.73 -2.38 21.98
CA ARG A 235 -13.18 -2.30 22.17
C ARG A 235 -13.61 -3.11 23.40
N CYS A 236 -14.42 -2.47 24.24
CA CYS A 236 -15.13 -3.14 25.33
C CYS A 236 -16.48 -3.67 24.80
N THR A 237 -16.84 -4.88 25.21
CA THR A 237 -18.09 -5.53 24.87
C THR A 237 -19.16 -5.12 25.87
N ARG A 238 -20.39 -4.91 25.39
CA ARG A 238 -21.51 -4.51 26.25
C ARG A 238 -22.01 -5.68 27.10
N ILE A 239 -21.87 -6.90 26.58
CA ILE A 239 -22.18 -8.15 27.29
C ILE A 239 -20.86 -8.91 27.41
N GLU A 240 -20.32 -9.02 28.62
CA GLU A 240 -19.08 -9.77 28.87
C GLU A 240 -19.41 -11.25 29.12
N PRO A 241 -18.92 -12.19 28.27
CA PRO A 241 -19.22 -13.61 28.44
C PRO A 241 -18.49 -14.24 29.63
N ASP A 242 -17.32 -13.71 30.01
CA ASP A 242 -16.47 -14.20 31.11
C ASP A 242 -16.53 -13.31 32.36
N GLU A 243 -17.68 -12.70 32.64
CA GLU A 243 -17.84 -11.85 33.82
C GLU A 243 -17.78 -12.70 35.10
N SER A 244 -16.61 -12.69 35.75
CA SER A 244 -16.31 -13.45 36.97
C SER A 244 -17.18 -13.11 38.19
N ASN A 245 -17.96 -12.02 38.10
CA ASN A 245 -18.81 -11.52 39.18
C ASN A 245 -20.28 -11.97 39.05
N SER A 246 -20.54 -12.98 38.21
CA SER A 246 -21.89 -13.52 37.98
C SER A 246 -22.31 -14.48 39.09
N TYR A 247 -23.60 -14.44 39.46
CA TYR A 247 -24.17 -15.33 40.45
C TYR A 247 -24.30 -16.76 39.89
N LEU A 248 -23.47 -17.68 40.39
CA LEU A 248 -23.55 -19.10 40.06
C LEU A 248 -24.60 -19.77 40.95
N ALA A 249 -25.79 -20.03 40.40
CA ALA A 249 -26.84 -20.76 41.10
C ALA A 249 -26.43 -22.22 41.33
N GLN A 250 -26.51 -22.70 42.58
CA GLN A 250 -26.20 -24.09 42.94
C GLN A 250 -27.27 -25.09 42.47
N GLU A 251 -28.52 -24.65 42.34
CA GLU A 251 -29.64 -25.48 41.92
C GLU A 251 -30.60 -24.64 41.05
N ILE A 252 -30.93 -25.15 39.86
CA ILE A 252 -31.76 -24.45 38.86
C ILE A 252 -33.08 -25.20 38.73
N THR A 253 -34.17 -24.58 39.16
CA THR A 253 -35.53 -25.16 39.12
C THR A 253 -36.22 -24.99 37.75
N GLY A 254 -35.74 -24.07 36.90
CA GLY A 254 -36.21 -23.91 35.52
C GLY A 254 -37.45 -23.02 35.34
N CYS A 255 -37.86 -22.24 36.33
CA CYS A 255 -38.93 -21.24 36.15
C CYS A 255 -38.41 -20.03 35.36
N VAL A 256 -39.01 -19.76 34.20
CA VAL A 256 -38.68 -18.61 33.33
C VAL A 256 -39.91 -17.72 33.21
N GLU A 257 -39.73 -16.42 33.49
CA GLU A 257 -40.76 -15.39 33.35
C GLU A 257 -40.21 -14.26 32.48
N ILE A 258 -41.05 -13.73 31.57
CA ILE A 258 -40.72 -12.61 30.69
C ILE A 258 -41.74 -11.51 30.96
N CYS A 259 -41.30 -10.39 31.51
CA CYS A 259 -42.17 -9.29 31.92
C CYS A 259 -41.91 -8.05 31.07
N ASP A 260 -42.93 -7.63 30.30
CA ASP A 260 -42.99 -6.34 29.59
C ASP A 260 -41.70 -5.96 28.85
N VAL A 261 -41.22 -6.86 27.99
CA VAL A 261 -39.96 -6.69 27.25
C VAL A 261 -40.23 -6.03 25.90
N GLU A 262 -39.74 -4.81 25.72
CA GLU A 262 -39.60 -4.18 24.40
C GLU A 262 -38.19 -4.45 23.84
N PHE A 263 -38.12 -4.98 22.62
CA PHE A 263 -36.86 -5.29 21.95
C PHE A 263 -36.92 -4.89 20.48
N ALA A 264 -35.83 -4.28 20.01
CA ALA A 264 -35.58 -4.01 18.60
C ALA A 264 -34.14 -4.41 18.26
N TYR A 265 -33.95 -5.03 17.10
CA TYR A 265 -32.62 -5.30 16.58
C TYR A 265 -31.89 -3.97 16.29
N PRO A 266 -30.57 -3.91 16.50
CA PRO A 266 -29.79 -2.69 16.29
C PRO A 266 -29.54 -2.34 14.82
N ALA A 267 -30.24 -3.00 13.87
CA ALA A 267 -30.08 -2.86 12.42
C ALA A 267 -31.13 -1.94 11.79
#